data_AF-V9W4Q5-F1
#
_entry.id   AF-V9W4Q5-F1
#
_cell.length_a   1.000
_cell.length_b   1.000
_cell.length_c   1.000
_cell.angle_alpha   90.00
_cell.angle_beta   90.00
_cell.angle_gamma   90.00
#
_symmetry.space_group_name_H-M   'P 1'
#
loop_
_entity.id
_entity.type
_entity.pdbx_description
1 polymer ?
#
loop_
_entity_poly.entity_id
_entity_poly.type
_entity_poly.pdbx_seq_one_letter_code
_entity_poly.pdbx_strand_id
1 'polypeptide(L)' 'MAQQGLAVHETLEVHELLTFKNTCMTKSVAMQGLVSDPALKSLLQEDIQHSAKAIQDYQGLLSRPHI' A
#
# COMPACT_ATOMS: atom_id res chain seq x y z
N MET A 1 -20.67 18.43 4.16
CA MET A 1 -20.56 16.96 4.05
C MET A 1 -19.85 16.49 5.32
N ALA A 2 -20.57 15.84 6.23
CA ALA A 2 -19.99 15.39 7.48
C ALA A 2 -18.86 14.40 7.18
N GLN A 3 -17.63 14.70 7.59
CA GLN A 3 -16.50 13.82 7.39
C GLN A 3 -16.62 12.71 8.41
N GLN A 4 -17.32 11.66 8.00
CA GLN A 4 -17.63 10.51 8.81
C GLN A 4 -16.42 9.56 8.80
N GLY A 5 -15.89 9.25 9.98
CA GLY A 5 -14.85 8.25 10.17
C GLY A 5 -15.22 6.88 9.61
N LEU A 6 -14.24 5.99 9.46
CA LEU A 6 -14.48 4.63 8.98
C LEU A 6 -15.31 3.86 10.01
N ALA A 7 -16.30 3.10 9.55
CA ALA A 7 -16.96 2.09 10.36
C ALA A 7 -15.98 0.94 10.66
N VAL A 8 -16.34 0.09 11.62
CA VAL A 8 -15.48 -1.04 12.04
C VAL A 8 -15.11 -1.96 10.87
N HIS A 9 -16.06 -2.30 9.99
CA HIS A 9 -15.79 -3.17 8.84
C HIS A 9 -14.85 -2.50 7.83
N GLU A 10 -15.07 -1.23 7.50
CA GLU A 10 -14.21 -0.47 6.58
C GLU A 10 -12.79 -0.31 7.16
N THR A 11 -12.67 -0.14 8.47
CA THR A 11 -11.37 -0.08 9.16
C THR A 11 -10.62 -1.41 9.01
N LEU A 12 -11.31 -2.54 9.18
CA LEU A 12 -10.73 -3.87 8.98
C LEU A 12 -10.32 -4.07 7.52
N GLU A 13 -11.17 -3.71 6.56
CA GLU A 13 -10.85 -3.79 5.13
C GLU A 13 -9.61 -2.96 4.77
N VAL A 14 -9.47 -1.74 5.32
CA VAL A 14 -8.27 -0.92 5.11
C VAL A 14 -7.03 -1.54 5.75
N HIS A 15 -7.14 -2.18 6.92
CA HIS A 15 -6.05 -2.96 7.51
C HIS A 15 -5.62 -4.16 6.65
N GLU A 16 -6.58 -4.85 6.04
CA GLU A 16 -6.31 -5.96 5.11
C GLU A 16 -5.61 -5.45 3.85
N LEU A 17 -6.08 -4.35 3.26
CA LEU A 17 -5.45 -3.70 2.12
C LEU A 17 -4.04 -3.22 2.44
N LEU A 18 -3.82 -2.65 3.63
CA LEU A 18 -2.49 -2.23 4.10
C LEU A 18 -1.54 -3.42 4.21
N THR A 19 -2.00 -4.53 4.79
CA THR A 19 -1.21 -5.76 4.94
C THR A 19 -0.87 -6.37 3.58
N PHE A 20 -1.87 -6.44 2.70
CA PHE A 20 -1.69 -6.90 1.33
C PHE A 20 -0.67 -6.04 0.58
N LYS A 21 -0.80 -4.71 0.64
CA LYS A 21 0.09 -3.80 -0.07
C LYS A 21 1.53 -3.86 0.44
N ASN A 22 1.74 -3.99 1.75
CA ASN A 22 3.07 -4.24 2.32
C ASN A 22 3.70 -5.54 1.78
N THR A 23 2.91 -6.60 1.65
CA THR A 23 3.37 -7.87 1.07
C THR A 23 3.77 -7.71 -0.41
N CYS A 24 2.95 -7.01 -1.20
CA CYS A 24 3.28 -6.70 -2.60
C CYS A 24 4.58 -5.90 -2.70
N MET A 25 4.69 -4.79 -1.96
CA MET A 25 5.88 -3.95 -1.99
C MET A 25 7.15 -4.72 -1.62
N THR A 26 7.08 -5.55 -0.56
CA THR A 26 8.21 -6.38 -0.13
C THR A 26 8.65 -7.33 -1.24
N LYS A 27 7.70 -7.94 -1.95
CA LYS A 27 7.99 -8.80 -3.11
C LYS A 27 8.64 -8.01 -4.24
N SER A 28 8.10 -6.83 -4.58
CA SER A 28 8.65 -6.00 -5.65
C SER A 28 10.08 -5.54 -5.35
N VAL A 29 10.37 -5.13 -4.10
CA VAL A 29 11.72 -4.79 -3.63
C VAL A 29 12.66 -6.01 -3.75
N ALA A 30 12.23 -7.18 -3.27
CA ALA A 30 13.04 -8.39 -3.36
C ALA A 30 13.34 -8.78 -4.81
N MET A 31 12.34 -8.75 -5.70
CA MET A 31 12.51 -9.09 -7.11
C MET A 31 13.36 -8.05 -7.86
N GLN A 32 13.27 -6.77 -7.51
CA GLN A 32 14.10 -5.73 -8.12
C GLN A 32 15.60 -5.98 -7.89
N GLY A 33 15.96 -6.58 -6.76
CA GLY A 33 17.33 -7.00 -6.45
C GLY A 33 17.81 -8.21 -7.26
N LEU A 34 16.90 -9.00 -7.84
CA LEU A 34 17.22 -10.23 -8.59
C LEU A 34 17.12 -10.05 -10.11
N VAL A 35 16.35 -9.07 -10.58
CA VAL A 35 16.08 -8.89 -12.01
C VAL A 35 17.28 -8.26 -12.74
N SER A 36 17.63 -8.84 -13.90
CA SER A 36 18.68 -8.31 -14.78
C SER A 36 18.13 -7.45 -15.92
N ASP A 37 16.89 -7.70 -16.34
CA ASP A 37 16.23 -6.95 -17.41
C ASP A 37 15.95 -5.49 -16.96
N PRO A 38 16.49 -4.47 -17.66
CA PRO A 38 16.35 -3.08 -17.24
C PRO A 38 14.90 -2.56 -17.28
N ALA A 39 14.10 -3.01 -18.25
CA ALA A 39 12.71 -2.55 -18.39
C ALA A 39 11.86 -3.09 -17.24
N LEU A 40 12.00 -4.38 -16.92
CA LEU A 40 11.33 -5.00 -15.79
C LEU A 40 11.80 -4.40 -14.45
N LYS A 41 13.09 -4.04 -14.34
CA LYS A 41 13.60 -3.32 -13.15
C LYS A 41 12.92 -1.96 -12.97
N SER A 42 12.70 -1.23 -14.06
CA SER A 42 11.99 0.06 -14.03
C SER A 42 10.53 -0.10 -13.61
N LEU A 43 9.83 -1.12 -14.13
CA LEU A 43 8.45 -1.42 -13.74
C LEU A 43 8.35 -1.76 -12.24
N LEU A 44 9.30 -2.54 -11.71
CA LEU A 44 9.35 -2.84 -10.28
C LEU A 44 9.64 -1.58 -9.45
N GLN A 45 10.48 -0.66 -9.94
CA GLN A 45 10.73 0.61 -9.26
C GLN A 45 9.48 1.49 -9.17
N GLU A 46 8.70 1.55 -10.25
CA GLU A 46 7.41 2.25 -10.30
C GLU A 46 6.41 1.63 -9.33
N ASP A 47 6.28 0.29 -9.33
CA ASP A 47 5.38 -0.41 -8.40
C ASP A 47 5.76 -0.18 -6.93
N ILE A 48 7.06 -0.14 -6.60
CA ILE A 48 7.55 0.20 -5.25
C ILE A 48 7.11 1.62 -4.86
N GLN A 49 7.26 2.61 -5.76
CA GLN A 49 6.87 3.99 -5.50
C GLN A 49 5.35 4.12 -5.29
N HIS A 50 4.56 3.49 -6.16
CA HIS A 50 3.10 3.50 -6.07
C HIS A 50 2.63 2.77 -4.80
N SER A 51 3.28 1.68 -4.44
CA SER A 51 2.96 0.93 -3.22
C SER A 51 3.29 1.71 -1.96
N ALA A 52 4.43 2.41 -1.91
CA ALA A 52 4.79 3.27 -0.78
C ALA A 52 3.77 4.40 -0.59
N LYS A 53 3.34 5.05 -1.68
CA LYS A 53 2.27 6.06 -1.67
C LYS A 53 0.97 5.48 -1.10
N ALA A 54 0.52 4.33 -1.61
CA ALA A 54 -0.71 3.68 -1.15
C ALA A 54 -0.67 3.30 0.34
N ILE A 55 0.47 2.79 0.82
CA ILE A 55 0.69 2.46 2.24
C ILE A 55 0.54 3.71 3.11
N GLN A 56 1.15 4.83 2.72
CA GLN A 56 1.02 6.10 3.44
C GLN A 56 -0.44 6.58 3.45
N ASP A 57 -1.14 6.46 2.32
CA ASP A 57 -2.54 6.87 2.21
C ASP A 57 -3.45 6.00 3.11
N TYR A 58 -3.24 4.68 3.16
CA TYR A 58 -3.97 3.76 4.05
C TYR A 58 -3.69 4.03 5.53
N GLN A 59 -2.43 4.27 5.90
CA GLN A 59 -2.07 4.68 7.27
C GLN A 59 -2.75 6.00 7.65
N GLY A 60 -2.84 6.95 6.70
CA GLY A 60 -3.54 8.20 6.89
C GLY A 60 -5.05 8.03 7.06
N LEU A 61 -5.67 7.05 6.41
CA LEU A 61 -7.08 6.70 6.62
C LEU A 61 -7.30 6.08 8.01
N LEU A 62 -6.46 5.12 8.40
CA LEU A 62 -6.55 4.44 9.70
C LEU A 62 -6.24 5.33 10.90
N SER A 63 -5.54 6.44 10.69
CA SER A 63 -5.25 7.42 11.75
C SER A 63 -6.45 8.33 12.06
N ARG A 64 -7.53 8.26 11.28
CA ARG A 64 -8.75 9.07 11.49
C ARG A 64 -9.59 8.48 12.63
N PRO A 65 -10.36 9.31 13.35
CA PRO A 65 -11.34 8.80 14.32
C PRO A 65 -12.36 7.90 13.62
N HIS A 66 -12.81 6.88 14.34
CA HIS A 66 -13.74 5.85 13.85
C HIS A 66 -15.18 6.26 14.25
N ILE A 67 -16.19 5.77 13.52
CA ILE A 67 -17.61 5.99 13.85
C ILE A 67 -18.23 4.77 14.52
#